data_AF-A0A0J1GY87-F1
#
_entry.id   AF-A0A0J1GY87-F1
#
_cell.length_a   1.000
_cell.length_b   1.000
_cell.length_c   1.000
_cell.angle_alpha   90.00
_cell.angle_beta   90.00
_cell.angle_gamma   90.00
#
_symmetry.space_group_name_H-M   'P 1'
#
loop_
_entity.id
_entity.type
_entity.pdbx_description
1 polymer ?
#
loop_
_entity_poly.entity_id
_entity_poly.type
_entity_poly.pdbx_seq_one_letter_code
_entity_poly.pdbx_strand_id
1 'polypeptide(L)'
;MAGALLLAGCGGDDSHQSDPTGAETVVGYRVKAIDGYLQDAKVWLDITPDWVHDPAHEPSAMTISGGVAVLDVTGIADYGQYPLMVEAVAGKTVDSDTPEQPIERSFILSAPARQSDITPLTTLVRLTLVQAAASNLAMTEEEARDYVARLVGLSGEQVYGDYVARAREQGSEPEASPVVYAARNIVASQLLSLSGDELLTAASEDKSVSSFDDKIAVVGGKIKHKVSAMQLSEPVFSGSEDISVDSDNDTYPDIYDAFPEDGSRWLEEDVDGNGNSPDEIAACREGDSIFDSSGALLSPPVSYGDFLVAAEHCRKINGEQVWDFTDEMVRGTQWGVYFAVFDATEYWIFRDDEPQRAETAEGDLMGLWSVKEGRLYVNDGEGDSVLMVITHSNGKQFAFKDWWRSEEYGFADTGSVELDKGAIESGIMWREE
;
A
#
# COMPACT_ATOMS: atom_id res chain seq x y z
N MET A 1 63.62 -4.19 22.00
CA MET A 1 64.80 -3.33 21.72
C MET A 1 64.73 -2.89 20.28
N ALA A 2 65.14 -1.65 20.07
CA ALA A 2 64.99 -0.83 18.88
C ALA A 2 65.72 -1.34 17.63
N GLY A 3 65.36 -0.77 16.48
CA GLY A 3 66.21 -0.81 15.28
C GLY A 3 65.52 -0.33 14.01
N ALA A 4 65.21 0.97 13.92
CA ALA A 4 64.95 1.62 12.64
C ALA A 4 66.27 1.87 11.91
N LEU A 5 66.30 1.67 10.58
CA LEU A 5 67.30 2.30 9.71
C LEU A 5 66.63 2.79 8.42
N LEU A 6 66.70 4.11 8.25
CA LEU A 6 66.39 4.87 7.05
C LEU A 6 67.56 4.75 6.06
N LEU A 7 67.25 4.68 4.77
CA LEU A 7 68.17 5.05 3.70
C LEU A 7 67.46 6.03 2.77
N ALA A 8 67.94 7.27 2.80
CA ALA A 8 67.63 8.32 1.84
C ALA A 8 68.66 8.27 0.70
N GLY A 9 68.19 8.41 -0.54
CA GLY A 9 68.98 8.65 -1.73
C GLY A 9 68.49 9.93 -2.42
N CYS A 10 69.43 10.75 -2.88
CA CYS A 10 69.28 12.13 -3.34
C CYS A 10 69.74 12.29 -4.80
N GLY A 11 69.08 13.19 -5.56
CA GLY A 11 69.59 13.86 -6.78
C GLY A 11 69.00 13.32 -8.11
N GLY A 12 68.51 14.12 -9.06
CA GLY A 12 68.41 15.58 -9.20
C GLY A 12 67.94 15.96 -10.62
N ASP A 13 67.68 17.26 -10.79
CA ASP A 13 67.60 18.09 -12.01
C ASP A 13 66.30 18.22 -12.84
N ASP A 14 66.14 19.48 -13.27
CA ASP A 14 64.95 20.23 -13.65
C ASP A 14 64.26 19.82 -14.96
N SER A 15 62.92 19.90 -14.95
CA SER A 15 62.18 20.48 -16.07
C SER A 15 60.83 21.02 -15.60
N HIS A 16 60.66 22.33 -15.73
CA HIS A 16 59.35 22.98 -15.67
C HIS A 16 58.42 22.34 -16.71
N GLN A 17 57.48 21.53 -16.24
CA GLN A 17 56.32 21.13 -17.01
C GLN A 17 55.10 21.63 -16.25
N SER A 18 54.38 22.52 -16.92
CA SER A 18 53.11 23.12 -16.52
C SER A 18 52.22 22.11 -15.81
N ASP A 19 51.76 22.43 -14.60
CA ASP A 19 50.61 21.76 -14.00
C ASP A 19 49.50 21.70 -15.07
N PRO A 20 48.99 20.52 -15.45
CA PRO A 20 47.70 20.48 -16.08
C PRO A 20 46.73 20.89 -14.97
N THR A 21 46.12 22.06 -15.16
CA THR A 21 44.85 22.47 -14.57
C THR A 21 44.06 21.25 -14.10
N GLY A 22 43.81 21.18 -12.79
CA GLY A 22 43.13 20.06 -12.16
C GLY A 22 41.91 19.65 -12.96
N ALA A 23 41.96 18.45 -13.54
CA ALA A 23 40.77 17.83 -14.07
C ALA A 23 39.85 17.58 -12.88
N GLU A 24 38.70 18.25 -12.84
CA GLU A 24 37.66 17.90 -11.89
C GLU A 24 37.33 16.41 -12.11
N THR A 25 37.49 15.61 -11.05
CA THR A 25 37.15 14.19 -11.10
C THR A 25 35.66 14.07 -11.31
N VAL A 26 35.26 13.62 -12.50
CA VAL A 26 33.86 13.37 -12.83
C VAL A 26 33.34 12.23 -11.96
N VAL A 27 32.25 12.46 -11.23
CA VAL A 27 31.57 11.45 -10.40
C VAL A 27 30.32 11.00 -11.13
N GLY A 28 30.31 9.75 -11.60
CA GLY A 28 29.15 9.16 -12.28
C GLY A 28 28.26 8.37 -11.31
N TYR A 29 26.97 8.66 -11.28
CA TYR A 29 25.96 7.87 -10.56
C TYR A 29 25.22 6.96 -11.53
N ARG A 30 25.46 5.65 -11.40
CA ARG A 30 24.86 4.61 -12.26
C ARG A 30 23.49 4.20 -11.71
N VAL A 31 22.48 4.26 -12.56
CA VAL A 31 21.08 3.95 -12.23
C VAL A 31 20.44 3.09 -13.33
N LYS A 32 19.27 2.51 -13.07
CA LYS A 32 18.53 1.70 -14.05
C LYS A 32 17.03 2.00 -14.03
N ALA A 33 16.42 2.14 -15.19
CA ALA A 33 14.97 2.24 -15.35
C ALA A 33 14.38 0.89 -15.77
N ILE A 34 13.39 0.39 -15.01
CA ILE A 34 12.92 -1.00 -15.11
C ILE A 34 11.37 -1.11 -14.98
N ASP A 35 10.66 -1.26 -16.10
CA ASP A 35 9.41 -2.03 -16.24
C ASP A 35 9.76 -3.43 -16.82
N GLY A 36 9.92 -3.55 -18.14
CA GLY A 36 11.08 -4.25 -18.68
C GLY A 36 12.31 -3.34 -18.62
N TYR A 37 13.37 -3.55 -19.39
CA TYR A 37 14.43 -2.54 -19.46
C TYR A 37 14.05 -1.40 -20.41
N LEU A 38 13.91 -0.18 -19.86
CA LEU A 38 13.48 1.01 -20.62
C LEU A 38 14.69 1.66 -21.31
N GLN A 39 14.81 1.53 -22.62
CA GLN A 39 15.82 2.21 -23.43
C GLN A 39 15.28 3.55 -23.97
N ASP A 40 16.15 4.56 -24.09
CA ASP A 40 15.79 5.88 -24.60
C ASP A 40 14.73 6.59 -23.72
N ALA A 41 14.75 6.32 -22.42
CA ALA A 41 14.02 7.04 -21.38
C ALA A 41 14.90 8.12 -20.75
N LYS A 42 14.33 9.25 -20.33
CA LYS A 42 15.06 10.32 -19.66
C LYS A 42 15.12 10.03 -18.17
N VAL A 43 16.29 10.12 -17.56
CA VAL A 43 16.50 9.96 -16.10
C VAL A 43 17.07 11.24 -15.54
N TRP A 44 16.62 11.67 -14.37
CA TRP A 44 17.23 12.78 -13.64
C TRP A 44 17.22 12.56 -12.13
N LEU A 45 18.12 13.29 -11.46
CA LEU A 45 18.15 13.41 -10.00
C LEU A 45 17.26 14.58 -9.58
N ASP A 46 16.22 14.28 -8.80
CA ASP A 46 15.19 15.23 -8.38
C ASP A 46 15.65 15.96 -7.11
N ILE A 47 16.47 17.00 -7.29
CA ILE A 47 17.09 17.73 -6.18
C ILE A 47 16.07 18.64 -5.52
N THR A 48 15.25 19.29 -6.33
CA THR A 48 14.04 19.95 -5.86
C THR A 48 12.93 18.90 -5.97
N PRO A 49 12.32 18.43 -4.87
CA PRO A 49 11.43 17.28 -4.92
C PRO A 49 10.03 17.65 -5.46
N ASP A 50 9.97 18.27 -6.63
CA ASP A 50 8.76 18.68 -7.34
C ASP A 50 8.44 17.79 -8.54
N TRP A 51 9.26 16.76 -8.80
CA TRP A 51 9.08 15.77 -9.86
C TRP A 51 9.18 16.38 -11.27
N VAL A 52 9.75 17.57 -11.40
CA VAL A 52 9.92 18.28 -12.68
C VAL A 52 11.40 18.51 -12.92
N HIS A 53 11.91 18.02 -14.06
CA HIS A 53 13.33 18.18 -14.36
C HIS A 53 13.72 19.65 -14.58
N ASP A 54 14.60 20.18 -13.73
CA ASP A 54 15.28 21.47 -13.94
C ASP A 54 16.64 21.27 -14.63
N PRO A 55 16.77 21.52 -15.95
CA PRO A 55 18.03 21.31 -16.67
C PRO A 55 19.17 22.24 -16.22
N ALA A 56 18.90 23.29 -15.44
CA ALA A 56 19.93 24.18 -14.92
C ALA A 56 20.59 23.65 -13.64
N HIS A 57 19.90 22.82 -12.86
CA HIS A 57 20.36 22.39 -11.54
C HIS A 57 20.35 20.87 -11.34
N GLU A 58 19.61 20.12 -12.16
CA GLU A 58 19.41 18.70 -11.99
C GLU A 58 20.12 17.88 -13.07
N PRO A 59 21.07 17.01 -12.67
CA PRO A 59 21.77 16.16 -13.62
C PRO A 59 20.81 15.16 -14.24
N SER A 60 20.94 14.96 -15.56
CA SER A 60 20.10 14.04 -16.32
C SER A 60 20.90 13.26 -17.36
N ALA A 61 20.37 12.12 -17.77
CA ALA A 61 20.92 11.30 -18.86
C ALA A 61 19.80 10.50 -19.53
N MET A 62 20.05 10.02 -20.75
CA MET A 62 19.16 9.05 -21.41
C MET A 62 19.60 7.63 -21.08
N THR A 63 18.65 6.73 -20.87
CA THR A 63 18.93 5.30 -20.72
C THR A 63 19.40 4.69 -22.04
N ILE A 64 20.35 3.77 -21.94
CA ILE A 64 20.79 2.91 -23.04
C ILE A 64 20.19 1.50 -22.90
N SER A 65 20.55 0.60 -23.82
CA SER A 65 20.20 -0.82 -23.75
C SER A 65 20.42 -1.40 -22.35
N GLY A 66 19.42 -2.14 -21.85
CA GLY A 66 19.41 -2.67 -20.47
C GLY A 66 18.95 -1.66 -19.41
N GLY A 67 18.36 -0.53 -19.83
CA GLY A 67 17.74 0.45 -18.94
C GLY A 67 18.71 1.34 -18.19
N VAL A 68 20.01 1.29 -18.54
CA VAL A 68 21.07 1.91 -17.73
C VAL A 68 21.25 3.38 -18.11
N ALA A 69 21.39 4.24 -17.11
CA ALA A 69 21.87 5.61 -17.28
C ALA A 69 23.02 5.90 -16.30
N VAL A 70 23.88 6.87 -16.65
CA VAL A 70 24.93 7.39 -15.76
C VAL A 70 24.78 8.90 -15.67
N LEU A 71 24.36 9.39 -14.50
CA LEU A 71 24.22 10.82 -14.22
C LEU A 71 25.58 11.39 -13.82
N ASP A 72 25.95 12.54 -14.39
CA ASP A 72 27.09 13.31 -13.89
C ASP A 72 26.67 14.07 -12.64
N VAL A 73 27.08 13.56 -11.47
CA VAL A 73 26.76 14.16 -10.17
C VAL A 73 27.96 14.92 -9.58
N THR A 74 28.89 15.33 -10.43
CA THR A 74 30.09 16.07 -10.01
C THR A 74 29.67 17.36 -9.29
N GLY A 75 30.22 17.57 -8.10
CA GLY A 75 29.92 18.74 -7.28
C GLY A 75 28.61 18.66 -6.47
N ILE A 76 27.85 17.56 -6.56
CA ILE A 76 26.63 17.34 -5.78
C ILE A 76 26.97 16.47 -4.58
N ALA A 77 26.98 17.07 -3.38
CA ALA A 77 27.18 16.33 -2.14
C ALA A 77 25.97 15.45 -1.83
N ASP A 78 26.22 14.26 -1.25
CA ASP A 78 25.19 13.33 -0.79
C ASP A 78 24.10 13.03 -1.84
N TYR A 79 24.49 12.94 -3.12
CA TYR A 79 23.55 12.77 -4.23
C TYR A 79 22.57 11.59 -4.06
N GLY A 80 22.96 10.54 -3.33
CA GLY A 80 22.08 9.42 -3.01
C GLY A 80 20.93 9.74 -2.03
N GLN A 81 20.88 10.94 -1.43
CA GLN A 81 19.75 11.39 -0.61
C GLN A 81 18.61 11.94 -1.47
N TYR A 82 18.87 12.29 -2.73
CA TYR A 82 17.84 12.78 -3.63
C TYR A 82 17.15 11.62 -4.32
N PRO A 83 15.84 11.70 -4.52
CA PRO A 83 15.12 10.74 -5.31
C PRO A 83 15.53 10.73 -6.79
N LEU A 84 15.21 9.64 -7.48
CA LEU A 84 15.42 9.51 -8.92
C LEU A 84 14.09 9.49 -9.64
N MET A 85 14.09 10.02 -10.85
CA MET A 85 12.94 10.10 -11.73
C MET A 85 13.28 9.55 -13.10
N VAL A 86 12.30 8.91 -13.74
CA VAL A 86 12.36 8.47 -15.13
C VAL A 86 11.13 8.97 -15.86
N GLU A 87 11.34 9.53 -17.04
CA GLU A 87 10.30 9.84 -18.02
C GLU A 87 10.48 8.93 -19.23
N ALA A 88 9.56 7.98 -19.38
CA ALA A 88 9.42 7.14 -20.55
C ALA A 88 8.52 7.88 -21.56
N VAL A 89 9.02 8.10 -22.78
CA VAL A 89 8.37 8.98 -23.76
C VAL A 89 7.74 8.17 -24.89
N ALA A 90 6.44 8.39 -25.11
CA ALA A 90 5.69 7.80 -26.22
C ALA A 90 6.38 7.97 -27.58
N GLY A 91 6.41 6.90 -28.37
CA GLY A 91 7.01 6.89 -29.70
C GLY A 91 8.54 7.00 -29.70
N LYS A 92 9.21 7.00 -28.54
CA LYS A 92 10.68 7.08 -28.42
C LYS A 92 11.24 5.97 -27.54
N THR A 93 10.77 5.86 -26.30
CA THR A 93 11.27 4.89 -25.34
C THR A 93 10.86 3.48 -25.78
N VAL A 94 11.81 2.55 -25.75
CA VAL A 94 11.57 1.14 -26.07
C VAL A 94 11.66 0.33 -24.78
N ASP A 95 10.60 -0.40 -24.47
CA ASP A 95 10.60 -1.39 -23.41
C ASP A 95 11.13 -2.73 -23.95
N SER A 96 12.05 -3.37 -23.23
CA SER A 96 12.57 -4.70 -23.59
C SER A 96 11.51 -5.80 -23.60
N ASP A 97 10.36 -5.60 -22.96
CA ASP A 97 9.23 -6.52 -23.01
C ASP A 97 8.56 -6.50 -24.39
N THR A 98 8.63 -5.38 -25.11
CA THR A 98 8.15 -5.22 -26.50
C THR A 98 9.21 -4.55 -27.37
N PRO A 99 10.36 -5.21 -27.63
CA PRO A 99 11.56 -4.55 -28.16
C PRO A 99 11.44 -4.08 -29.62
N GLU A 100 10.39 -4.51 -30.33
CA GLU A 100 10.15 -4.15 -31.72
C GLU A 100 9.40 -2.82 -31.87
N GLN A 101 8.79 -2.30 -30.79
CA GLN A 101 7.93 -1.12 -30.85
C GLN A 101 8.23 -0.18 -29.68
N PRO A 102 8.39 1.13 -29.94
CA PRO A 102 8.38 2.11 -28.86
C PRO A 102 7.05 2.08 -28.12
N ILE A 103 7.07 2.45 -26.84
CA ILE A 103 5.86 2.54 -26.02
C ILE A 103 4.86 3.54 -26.62
N GLU A 104 3.57 3.26 -26.48
CA GLU A 104 2.50 4.08 -27.09
C GLU A 104 2.11 5.28 -26.22
N ARG A 105 2.26 5.17 -24.91
CA ARG A 105 1.95 6.23 -23.93
C ARG A 105 3.17 6.53 -23.08
N SER A 106 3.32 7.81 -22.74
CA SER A 106 4.36 8.25 -21.81
C SER A 106 3.95 7.90 -20.39
N PHE A 107 4.93 7.65 -19.52
CA PHE A 107 4.71 7.46 -18.10
C PHE A 107 5.93 7.89 -17.29
N ILE A 108 5.70 8.17 -16.01
CA ILE A 108 6.74 8.58 -15.06
C ILE A 108 6.99 7.44 -14.07
N LEU A 109 8.26 7.14 -13.84
CA LEU A 109 8.67 6.29 -12.72
C LEU A 109 9.53 7.09 -11.74
N SER A 110 9.56 6.60 -10.51
CA SER A 110 10.20 7.25 -9.40
C SER A 110 10.82 6.24 -8.43
N ALA A 111 11.90 6.63 -7.76
CA ALA A 111 12.50 5.83 -6.69
C ALA A 111 12.84 6.71 -5.48
N PRO A 112 12.57 6.25 -4.25
CA PRO A 112 12.94 6.99 -3.06
C PRO A 112 14.47 7.10 -2.93
N ALA A 113 14.91 8.00 -2.05
CA ALA A 113 16.32 8.22 -1.77
C ALA A 113 17.06 6.89 -1.51
N ARG A 114 18.33 6.82 -1.94
CA ARG A 114 19.25 5.67 -1.82
C ARG A 114 18.91 4.45 -2.68
N GLN A 115 17.81 4.46 -3.41
CA GLN A 115 17.53 3.46 -4.44
C GLN A 115 18.19 3.87 -5.77
N SER A 116 18.62 2.89 -6.57
CA SER A 116 19.25 3.13 -7.88
C SER A 116 18.60 2.39 -9.04
N ASP A 117 17.67 1.49 -8.73
CA ASP A 117 16.76 0.86 -9.70
C ASP A 117 15.42 1.60 -9.57
N ILE A 118 15.00 2.28 -10.64
CA ILE A 118 13.74 3.01 -10.75
C ILE A 118 12.72 2.12 -11.45
N THR A 119 11.63 1.79 -10.76
CA THR A 119 10.65 0.78 -11.17
C THR A 119 9.22 1.24 -10.90
N PRO A 120 8.18 0.61 -11.50
CA PRO A 120 6.79 0.84 -11.11
C PRO A 120 6.54 0.62 -9.60
N LEU A 121 7.19 -0.38 -9.01
CA LEU A 121 7.03 -0.70 -7.58
C LEU A 121 7.67 0.36 -6.67
N THR A 122 8.90 0.80 -6.96
CA THR A 122 9.54 1.91 -6.23
C THR A 122 8.77 3.22 -6.40
N THR A 123 8.05 3.37 -7.52
CA THR A 123 7.18 4.53 -7.77
C THR A 123 6.01 4.52 -6.81
N LEU A 124 5.30 3.39 -6.68
CA LEU A 124 4.22 3.24 -5.70
C LEU A 124 4.72 3.48 -4.25
N VAL A 125 5.94 3.04 -3.92
CA VAL A 125 6.50 3.30 -2.59
C VAL A 125 6.70 4.79 -2.37
N ARG A 126 7.25 5.51 -3.36
CA ARG A 126 7.44 6.96 -3.25
C ARG A 126 6.11 7.71 -3.21
N LEU A 127 5.09 7.29 -3.96
CA LEU A 127 3.74 7.84 -3.88
C LEU A 127 3.13 7.65 -2.47
N THR A 128 3.28 6.46 -1.90
CA THR A 128 2.82 6.16 -0.53
C THR A 128 3.47 7.08 0.51
N LEU A 129 4.77 7.34 0.38
CA LEU A 129 5.49 8.27 1.27
C LEU A 129 5.04 9.73 1.11
N VAL A 130 4.81 10.17 -0.13
CA VAL A 130 4.28 11.51 -0.43
C VAL A 130 2.90 11.69 0.20
N GLN A 131 2.03 10.70 0.03
CA GLN A 131 0.66 10.70 0.55
C GLN A 131 0.63 10.73 2.08
N ALA A 132 1.45 9.90 2.73
CA ALA A 132 1.59 9.90 4.18
C ALA A 132 2.05 11.28 4.68
N ALA A 133 3.05 11.87 4.03
CA ALA A 133 3.55 13.20 4.40
C ALA A 133 2.47 14.29 4.21
N ALA A 134 1.72 14.27 3.11
CA ALA A 134 0.61 15.19 2.86
C ALA A 134 -0.49 15.07 3.92
N SER A 135 -0.76 13.85 4.38
CA SER A 135 -1.71 13.55 5.47
C SER A 135 -1.15 13.82 6.88
N ASN A 136 0.05 14.40 7.00
CA ASN A 136 0.77 14.58 8.27
C ASN A 136 0.98 13.27 9.07
N LEU A 137 1.07 12.14 8.38
CA LEU A 137 1.36 10.83 8.95
C LEU A 137 2.86 10.57 8.87
N ALA A 138 3.44 10.09 9.96
CA ALA A 138 4.79 9.56 9.95
C ALA A 138 4.77 8.15 9.34
N MET A 139 5.44 7.97 8.21
CA MET A 139 5.64 6.67 7.58
C MET A 139 7.10 6.52 7.17
N THR A 140 7.67 5.37 7.51
CA THR A 140 9.03 5.00 7.11
C THR A 140 9.04 4.39 5.70
N GLU A 141 10.20 4.43 5.05
CA GLU A 141 10.39 3.78 3.73
C GLU A 141 10.10 2.28 3.78
N GLU A 142 10.43 1.63 4.90
CA GLU A 142 10.16 0.20 5.12
C GLU A 142 8.66 -0.11 5.22
N GLU A 143 7.91 0.69 5.99
CA GLU A 143 6.44 0.56 6.07
C GLU A 143 5.77 0.80 4.71
N ALA A 144 6.23 1.79 3.95
CA ALA A 144 5.73 2.07 2.61
C ALA A 144 6.05 0.92 1.63
N ARG A 145 7.28 0.37 1.68
CA ARG A 145 7.67 -0.81 0.90
C ARG A 145 6.75 -1.99 1.20
N ASP A 146 6.52 -2.28 2.47
CA ASP A 146 5.72 -3.44 2.89
C ASP A 146 4.22 -3.22 2.63
N TYR A 147 3.74 -1.98 2.65
CA TYR A 147 2.41 -1.62 2.16
C TYR A 147 2.25 -1.92 0.66
N VAL A 148 3.17 -1.44 -0.17
CA VAL A 148 3.14 -1.70 -1.62
C VAL A 148 3.27 -3.19 -1.93
N ALA A 149 4.13 -3.92 -1.22
CA ALA A 149 4.28 -5.35 -1.39
C ALA A 149 2.93 -6.08 -1.24
N ARG A 150 2.21 -5.81 -0.15
CA ARG A 150 0.88 -6.37 0.07
C ARG A 150 -0.12 -5.98 -0.99
N LEU A 151 -0.12 -4.71 -1.36
CA LEU A 151 -1.09 -4.12 -2.26
C LEU A 151 -1.16 -4.93 -3.55
N VAL A 152 -0.01 -5.46 -4.02
CA VAL A 152 0.10 -6.28 -5.24
C VAL A 152 0.35 -7.77 -4.99
N GLY A 153 0.32 -8.24 -3.74
CA GLY A 153 0.50 -9.66 -3.41
C GLY A 153 1.94 -10.17 -3.45
N LEU A 154 2.93 -9.30 -3.22
CA LEU A 154 4.36 -9.62 -3.15
C LEU A 154 4.89 -9.59 -1.70
N SER A 155 6.13 -10.05 -1.51
CA SER A 155 6.89 -9.80 -0.27
C SER A 155 7.71 -8.50 -0.37
N GLY A 156 8.02 -7.87 0.77
CA GLY A 156 8.78 -6.62 0.82
C GLY A 156 10.16 -6.71 0.12
N GLU A 157 10.83 -7.85 0.22
CA GLU A 157 12.12 -8.10 -0.46
C GLU A 157 12.01 -8.06 -2.00
N GLN A 158 10.82 -8.28 -2.55
CA GLN A 158 10.61 -8.31 -3.99
C GLN A 158 10.42 -6.92 -4.59
N VAL A 159 10.01 -5.92 -3.80
CA VAL A 159 9.62 -4.57 -4.23
C VAL A 159 10.79 -3.78 -4.80
N TYR A 160 12.00 -4.01 -4.28
CA TYR A 160 13.21 -3.28 -4.68
C TYR A 160 14.17 -4.13 -5.53
N GLY A 161 15.02 -3.43 -6.25
CA GLY A 161 16.07 -4.02 -7.08
C GLY A 161 15.60 -4.48 -8.47
N ASP A 162 16.54 -4.98 -9.25
CA ASP A 162 16.32 -5.49 -10.60
C ASP A 162 15.58 -6.84 -10.60
N TYR A 163 14.25 -6.78 -10.59
CA TYR A 163 13.39 -7.96 -10.63
C TYR A 163 13.43 -8.70 -11.96
N VAL A 164 13.80 -8.04 -13.06
CA VAL A 164 13.95 -8.67 -14.39
C VAL A 164 15.17 -9.60 -14.38
N ALA A 165 16.31 -9.13 -13.87
CA ALA A 165 17.50 -9.95 -13.70
C ALA A 165 17.24 -11.10 -12.73
N ARG A 166 16.60 -10.81 -11.58
CA ARG A 166 16.25 -11.81 -10.56
C ARG A 166 15.37 -12.94 -11.12
N ALA A 167 14.35 -12.58 -11.92
CA ALA A 167 13.47 -13.56 -12.55
C ALA A 167 14.23 -14.48 -13.53
N ARG A 168 15.13 -13.91 -14.34
CA ARG A 168 15.98 -14.67 -15.26
C ARG A 168 16.94 -15.62 -14.54
N GLU A 169 17.53 -15.19 -13.43
CA GLU A 169 18.45 -16.01 -12.63
C GLU A 169 17.74 -17.21 -11.99
N GLN A 170 16.45 -17.07 -11.65
CA GLN A 170 15.63 -18.15 -11.09
C GLN A 170 15.15 -19.16 -12.14
N GLY A 171 15.58 -19.03 -13.40
CA GLY A 171 15.31 -20.01 -14.47
C GLY A 171 13.84 -20.08 -14.92
N SER A 172 13.02 -19.12 -14.49
CA SER A 172 11.65 -18.94 -14.98
C SER A 172 11.66 -17.94 -16.13
N GLU A 173 10.76 -18.10 -17.10
CA GLU A 173 10.47 -17.01 -18.05
C GLU A 173 10.06 -15.77 -17.22
N PRO A 174 10.58 -14.56 -17.51
CA PRO A 174 10.26 -13.36 -16.74
C PRO A 174 8.74 -13.14 -16.57
N GLU A 175 7.95 -13.51 -17.57
CA GLU A 175 6.48 -13.43 -17.56
C GLU A 175 5.80 -14.30 -16.49
N ALA A 176 6.46 -15.36 -16.02
CA ALA A 176 5.97 -16.22 -14.94
C ALA A 176 6.35 -15.69 -13.53
N SER A 177 7.07 -14.57 -13.45
CA SER A 177 7.47 -13.96 -12.19
C SER A 177 6.36 -13.05 -11.64
N PRO A 178 5.88 -13.27 -10.40
CA PRO A 178 4.88 -12.42 -9.78
C PRO A 178 5.25 -10.94 -9.73
N VAL A 179 6.53 -10.63 -9.51
CA VAL A 179 7.02 -9.25 -9.42
C VAL A 179 7.08 -8.57 -10.79
N VAL A 180 7.48 -9.30 -11.85
CA VAL A 180 7.43 -8.78 -13.23
C VAL A 180 5.98 -8.55 -13.63
N TYR A 181 5.10 -9.51 -13.33
CA TYR A 181 3.67 -9.38 -13.59
C TYR A 181 3.07 -8.15 -12.92
N ALA A 182 3.35 -7.94 -11.62
CA ALA A 182 2.86 -6.79 -10.89
C ALA A 182 3.36 -5.47 -11.50
N ALA A 183 4.66 -5.35 -11.76
CA ALA A 183 5.25 -4.14 -12.33
C ALA A 183 4.64 -3.78 -13.69
N ARG A 184 4.57 -4.74 -14.61
CA ARG A 184 3.94 -4.56 -15.93
C ARG A 184 2.49 -4.14 -15.83
N ASN A 185 1.71 -4.73 -14.92
CA ASN A 185 0.30 -4.39 -14.76
C ASN A 185 0.09 -3.01 -14.10
N ILE A 186 1.02 -2.53 -13.27
CA ILE A 186 0.99 -1.14 -12.76
C ILE A 186 1.17 -0.15 -13.92
N VAL A 187 2.05 -0.42 -14.87
CA VAL A 187 2.23 0.45 -16.06
C VAL A 187 1.03 0.33 -16.99
N ALA A 188 0.55 -0.91 -17.24
CA ALA A 188 -0.58 -1.16 -18.12
C ALA A 188 -1.91 -0.59 -17.61
N SER A 189 -2.06 -0.34 -16.30
CA SER A 189 -3.24 0.34 -15.75
C SER A 189 -3.31 1.84 -16.08
N GLN A 190 -2.24 2.40 -16.67
CA GLN A 190 -2.07 3.82 -16.97
C GLN A 190 -2.05 4.76 -15.75
N LEU A 191 -2.04 4.22 -14.53
CA LEU A 191 -1.95 4.98 -13.29
C LEU A 191 -0.77 5.98 -13.28
N LEU A 192 0.34 5.61 -13.91
CA LEU A 192 1.58 6.40 -13.94
C LEU A 192 1.73 7.26 -15.21
N SER A 193 0.68 7.40 -16.02
CA SER A 193 0.72 8.11 -17.32
C SER A 193 0.51 9.62 -17.24
N LEU A 194 0.42 10.18 -16.04
CA LEU A 194 0.38 11.64 -15.78
C LEU A 194 1.78 12.27 -15.89
N SER A 195 1.85 13.59 -16.02
CA SER A 195 3.14 14.29 -15.83
C SER A 195 3.62 14.18 -14.38
N GLY A 196 4.90 14.47 -14.13
CA GLY A 196 5.47 14.37 -12.78
C GLY A 196 4.77 15.27 -11.75
N ASP A 197 4.46 16.51 -12.12
CA ASP A 197 3.76 17.47 -11.27
C ASP A 197 2.27 17.13 -11.08
N GLU A 198 1.59 16.63 -12.12
CA GLU A 198 0.22 16.14 -12.03
C GLU A 198 0.13 14.93 -11.10
N LEU A 199 1.08 13.98 -11.23
CA LEU A 199 1.15 12.79 -10.39
C LEU A 199 1.48 13.13 -8.93
N LEU A 200 2.40 14.07 -8.70
CA LEU A 200 2.72 14.57 -7.36
C LEU A 200 1.50 15.26 -6.74
N THR A 201 0.78 16.07 -7.51
CA THR A 201 -0.44 16.74 -7.06
C THR A 201 -1.51 15.71 -6.67
N ALA A 202 -1.79 14.75 -7.57
CA ALA A 202 -2.76 13.68 -7.32
C ALA A 202 -2.45 12.86 -6.05
N ALA A 203 -1.17 12.65 -5.75
CA ALA A 203 -0.74 11.91 -4.56
C ALA A 203 -0.65 12.75 -3.26
N SER A 204 -0.72 14.07 -3.34
CA SER A 204 -0.53 14.99 -2.20
C SER A 204 -1.76 15.81 -1.82
N GLU A 205 -2.87 15.69 -2.55
CA GLU A 205 -4.11 16.38 -2.22
C GLU A 205 -4.83 15.74 -1.01
N ASP A 206 -5.24 16.57 -0.06
CA ASP A 206 -5.90 16.19 1.19
C ASP A 206 -7.34 15.70 0.91
N LYS A 207 -7.55 14.37 0.93
CA LYS A 207 -8.80 13.58 1.06
C LYS A 207 -10.07 14.03 0.31
N SER A 208 -9.97 15.03 -0.57
CA SER A 208 -11.06 15.61 -1.36
C SER A 208 -10.89 15.36 -2.85
N VAL A 209 -9.75 14.79 -3.24
CA VAL A 209 -9.60 14.02 -4.49
C VAL A 209 -9.50 12.55 -4.11
N SER A 210 -10.63 12.02 -3.67
CA SER A 210 -10.90 10.60 -3.39
C SER A 210 -10.65 9.66 -4.56
N SER A 211 -10.09 10.09 -5.70
CA SER A 211 -9.99 9.26 -6.90
C SER A 211 -8.63 8.57 -7.11
N PHE A 212 -7.51 9.12 -6.63
CA PHE A 212 -6.19 8.52 -6.94
C PHE A 212 -5.83 7.35 -6.01
N ASP A 213 -6.18 7.46 -4.72
CA ASP A 213 -5.99 6.40 -3.73
C ASP A 213 -6.84 5.17 -4.05
N ASP A 214 -8.09 5.40 -4.44
CA ASP A 214 -9.01 4.36 -4.83
C ASP A 214 -8.56 3.68 -6.13
N LYS A 215 -8.00 4.44 -7.09
CA LYS A 215 -7.34 3.87 -8.28
C LYS A 215 -6.15 2.99 -7.94
N ILE A 216 -5.26 3.42 -7.04
CA ILE A 216 -4.13 2.61 -6.56
C ILE A 216 -4.64 1.32 -5.89
N ALA A 217 -5.65 1.43 -5.03
CA ALA A 217 -6.23 0.31 -4.31
C ALA A 217 -6.88 -0.71 -5.26
N VAL A 218 -7.65 -0.24 -6.24
CA VAL A 218 -8.31 -1.09 -7.26
C VAL A 218 -7.27 -1.80 -8.12
N VAL A 219 -6.27 -1.05 -8.64
CA VAL A 219 -5.19 -1.62 -9.46
C VAL A 219 -4.43 -2.68 -8.67
N GLY A 220 -4.03 -2.34 -7.45
CA GLY A 220 -3.37 -3.24 -6.52
C GLY A 220 -4.18 -4.51 -6.25
N GLY A 221 -5.43 -4.37 -5.86
CA GLY A 221 -6.33 -5.48 -5.52
C GLY A 221 -6.49 -6.48 -6.67
N LYS A 222 -6.66 -6.01 -7.91
CA LYS A 222 -6.75 -6.91 -9.08
C LYS A 222 -5.43 -7.62 -9.37
N ILE A 223 -4.30 -6.92 -9.27
CA ILE A 223 -2.97 -7.53 -9.41
C ILE A 223 -2.77 -8.60 -8.34
N LYS A 224 -3.02 -8.25 -7.07
CA LYS A 224 -2.93 -9.17 -5.93
C LYS A 224 -3.77 -10.41 -6.15
N HIS A 225 -5.02 -10.28 -6.61
CA HIS A 225 -5.88 -11.42 -6.91
C HIS A 225 -5.23 -12.38 -7.91
N LYS A 226 -4.66 -11.88 -9.02
CA LYS A 226 -3.96 -12.73 -10.00
C LYS A 226 -2.65 -13.30 -9.48
N VAL A 227 -1.87 -12.51 -8.76
CA VAL A 227 -0.60 -12.92 -8.14
C VAL A 227 -0.83 -14.03 -7.12
N SER A 228 -1.78 -13.86 -6.20
CA SER A 228 -2.13 -14.86 -5.18
C SER A 228 -2.71 -16.13 -5.80
N ALA A 229 -3.47 -16.02 -6.89
CA ALA A 229 -3.99 -17.17 -7.62
C ALA A 229 -2.97 -17.84 -8.56
N MET A 230 -1.76 -17.28 -8.69
CA MET A 230 -0.73 -17.68 -9.66
C MET A 230 -1.26 -17.75 -11.11
N GLN A 231 -2.22 -16.86 -11.45
CA GLN A 231 -2.82 -16.74 -12.77
C GLN A 231 -2.14 -15.61 -13.56
N LEU A 232 -0.87 -15.81 -13.91
CA LEU A 232 0.01 -14.76 -14.47
C LEU A 232 0.07 -14.72 -16.00
N SER A 233 -0.62 -15.65 -16.68
CA SER A 233 -0.50 -15.80 -18.14
C SER A 233 -1.19 -14.70 -18.95
N GLU A 234 -2.17 -14.02 -18.35
CA GLU A 234 -2.92 -12.94 -19.00
C GLU A 234 -2.79 -11.67 -18.15
N PRO A 235 -2.50 -10.50 -18.76
CA PRO A 235 -2.50 -9.25 -18.04
C PRO A 235 -3.91 -8.94 -17.51
N VAL A 236 -3.97 -8.29 -16.35
CA VAL A 236 -5.24 -7.75 -15.80
C VAL A 236 -5.71 -6.58 -16.63
N PHE A 237 -4.76 -5.75 -17.11
CA PHE A 237 -5.04 -4.51 -17.82
C PHE A 237 -4.57 -4.61 -19.27
N SER A 238 -5.41 -4.20 -20.21
CA SER A 238 -5.08 -4.25 -21.63
C SER A 238 -4.17 -3.10 -22.09
N GLY A 239 -3.91 -2.10 -21.24
CA GLY A 239 -3.19 -0.90 -21.64
C GLY A 239 -4.01 0.03 -22.55
N SER A 240 -5.23 -0.32 -22.95
CA SER A 240 -6.13 0.54 -23.73
C SER A 240 -7.24 1.18 -22.89
N GLU A 241 -7.44 0.67 -21.69
CA GLU A 241 -8.41 1.11 -20.69
C GLU A 241 -8.04 2.50 -20.15
N ASP A 242 -8.97 3.44 -20.20
CA ASP A 242 -8.75 4.80 -19.73
C ASP A 242 -9.22 4.94 -18.28
N ILE A 243 -8.27 4.87 -17.34
CA ILE A 243 -8.52 5.04 -15.91
C ILE A 243 -8.89 6.49 -15.54
N SER A 244 -8.83 7.42 -16.49
CA SER A 244 -9.18 8.84 -16.28
C SER A 244 -10.66 9.14 -16.55
N VAL A 245 -11.38 8.24 -17.23
CA VAL A 245 -12.83 8.38 -17.45
C VAL A 245 -13.57 7.82 -16.24
N ASP A 246 -14.38 8.69 -15.64
CA ASP A 246 -15.29 8.44 -14.52
C ASP A 246 -16.55 9.25 -14.88
N SER A 247 -17.53 8.57 -15.45
CA SER A 247 -18.67 9.16 -16.16
C SER A 247 -19.76 9.65 -15.20
N ASP A 248 -19.82 9.13 -13.98
CA ASP A 248 -20.75 9.55 -12.92
C ASP A 248 -20.07 10.25 -11.73
N ASN A 249 -18.75 10.44 -11.79
CA ASN A 249 -17.92 11.11 -10.79
C ASN A 249 -17.99 10.46 -9.40
N ASP A 250 -18.15 9.14 -9.35
CA ASP A 250 -18.22 8.38 -8.10
C ASP A 250 -16.85 7.98 -7.54
N THR A 251 -15.78 8.41 -8.22
CA THR A 251 -14.36 8.19 -7.95
C THR A 251 -13.79 6.89 -8.52
N TYR A 252 -14.64 5.98 -9.00
CA TYR A 252 -14.24 4.76 -9.69
C TYR A 252 -14.28 4.98 -11.21
N PRO A 253 -13.18 4.68 -11.93
CA PRO A 253 -13.18 4.79 -13.38
C PRO A 253 -14.18 3.85 -14.04
N ASP A 254 -14.82 4.26 -15.13
CA ASP A 254 -15.83 3.49 -15.91
C ASP A 254 -15.41 2.05 -16.20
N ILE A 255 -14.11 1.84 -16.43
CA ILE A 255 -13.52 0.54 -16.73
C ILE A 255 -13.52 -0.43 -15.54
N TYR A 256 -13.67 0.10 -14.32
CA TYR A 256 -13.72 -0.62 -13.05
C TYR A 256 -15.04 -0.44 -12.32
N ASP A 257 -15.92 0.35 -12.91
CA ASP A 257 -17.26 0.60 -12.47
C ASP A 257 -18.22 -0.36 -13.23
N ALA A 258 -18.93 -1.19 -12.48
CA ALA A 258 -19.98 -2.07 -13.00
C ALA A 258 -21.22 -1.29 -13.47
N PHE A 259 -21.39 -0.05 -12.99
CA PHE A 259 -22.43 0.89 -13.33
C PHE A 259 -21.87 2.30 -13.63
N PRO A 260 -21.09 2.48 -14.73
CA PRO A 260 -20.38 3.73 -15.08
C PRO A 260 -21.21 5.01 -15.22
N GLU A 261 -22.53 4.95 -15.02
CA GLU A 261 -23.45 6.07 -15.19
C GLU A 261 -24.31 6.27 -13.92
N ASP A 262 -24.03 5.53 -12.85
CA ASP A 262 -24.77 5.51 -11.59
C ASP A 262 -23.80 5.59 -10.41
N GLY A 263 -23.40 6.82 -10.09
CA GLY A 263 -22.37 7.08 -9.09
C GLY A 263 -22.76 6.83 -7.64
N SER A 264 -23.82 6.04 -7.42
CA SER A 264 -24.19 5.48 -6.13
C SER A 264 -23.72 4.03 -5.96
N ARG A 265 -23.14 3.41 -7.00
CA ARG A 265 -22.75 2.00 -7.03
C ARG A 265 -21.71 1.76 -8.13
N TRP A 266 -20.59 1.13 -7.78
CA TRP A 266 -19.56 0.79 -8.76
C TRP A 266 -19.21 -0.70 -8.90
N LEU A 267 -19.79 -1.57 -8.06
CA LEU A 267 -19.46 -3.01 -8.03
C LEU A 267 -20.70 -3.87 -8.29
N GLU A 268 -20.61 -4.89 -9.16
CA GLU A 268 -21.70 -5.86 -9.32
C GLU A 268 -21.96 -6.57 -7.98
N GLU A 269 -23.24 -6.66 -7.60
CA GLU A 269 -23.73 -7.27 -6.35
C GLU A 269 -23.36 -8.77 -6.23
N ASP A 270 -22.79 -9.39 -7.28
CA ASP A 270 -22.46 -10.81 -7.41
C ASP A 270 -21.10 -11.10 -8.07
N VAL A 271 -20.00 -10.65 -7.46
CA VAL A 271 -18.61 -10.86 -7.94
C VAL A 271 -18.18 -12.35 -8.00
N ASP A 272 -18.98 -13.31 -7.52
CA ASP A 272 -18.66 -14.76 -7.61
C ASP A 272 -19.48 -15.55 -8.65
N GLY A 273 -20.44 -14.91 -9.33
CA GLY A 273 -21.21 -15.51 -10.42
C GLY A 273 -22.03 -16.76 -10.07
N ASN A 274 -22.31 -17.04 -8.78
CA ASN A 274 -22.88 -18.34 -8.37
C ASN A 274 -24.36 -18.33 -8.01
N GLY A 275 -25.09 -17.22 -8.18
CA GLY A 275 -26.55 -17.23 -8.22
C GLY A 275 -27.24 -17.93 -7.03
N ASN A 276 -26.79 -17.67 -5.79
CA ASN A 276 -27.48 -18.12 -4.59
C ASN A 276 -28.14 -16.96 -3.85
N SER A 277 -29.47 -17.05 -3.74
CA SER A 277 -30.35 -16.19 -2.93
C SER A 277 -30.33 -16.56 -1.43
N PRO A 278 -31.19 -15.94 -0.59
CA PRO A 278 -30.87 -15.08 0.55
C PRO A 278 -30.64 -15.84 1.88
N ASP A 279 -29.41 -15.79 2.41
CA ASP A 279 -29.04 -16.08 3.81
C ASP A 279 -27.97 -15.04 4.23
N GLU A 280 -28.43 -13.86 4.65
CA GLU A 280 -27.90 -12.54 4.22
C GLU A 280 -26.87 -11.80 5.11
N ILE A 281 -26.25 -12.38 6.14
CA ILE A 281 -25.02 -11.82 6.76
C ILE A 281 -24.11 -12.97 7.21
N ALA A 282 -22.92 -13.08 6.61
CA ALA A 282 -21.83 -13.90 7.13
C ALA A 282 -20.81 -13.02 7.86
N ALA A 283 -20.40 -13.41 9.06
CA ALA A 283 -19.27 -12.77 9.75
C ALA A 283 -18.02 -12.88 8.87
N CYS A 284 -17.41 -11.74 8.55
CA CYS A 284 -16.17 -11.70 7.79
C CYS A 284 -15.05 -12.38 8.61
N ARG A 285 -14.59 -13.54 8.13
CA ARG A 285 -13.53 -14.32 8.79
C ARG A 285 -12.11 -13.89 8.42
N GLU A 286 -11.93 -12.84 7.60
CA GLU A 286 -10.60 -12.38 7.19
C GLU A 286 -9.91 -11.58 8.30
N GLY A 287 -9.26 -12.26 9.25
CA GLY A 287 -7.90 -11.87 9.68
C GLY A 287 -6.93 -12.56 8.72
N ASP A 288 -5.81 -12.00 8.29
CA ASP A 288 -4.81 -11.34 9.12
C ASP A 288 -4.19 -10.15 8.35
N SER A 289 -3.73 -9.12 9.07
CA SER A 289 -2.70 -8.24 8.52
C SER A 289 -1.45 -9.08 8.24
N ILE A 290 -0.87 -8.96 7.04
CA ILE A 290 0.49 -9.36 6.57
C ILE A 290 1.26 -10.59 7.08
N PHE A 291 0.79 -11.40 8.02
CA PHE A 291 1.62 -12.38 8.72
C PHE A 291 1.18 -13.83 8.57
N ASP A 292 0.56 -14.23 7.45
CA ASP A 292 0.60 -15.65 7.10
C ASP A 292 0.87 -15.91 5.61
N SER A 293 2.07 -16.41 5.34
CA SER A 293 2.50 -16.96 4.04
C SER A 293 2.45 -18.49 4.03
N SER A 294 1.77 -19.13 4.99
CA SER A 294 1.93 -20.55 5.26
C SER A 294 0.66 -21.31 5.60
N GLY A 295 -0.53 -20.84 5.23
CA GLY A 295 -1.75 -21.67 5.19
C GLY A 295 -2.04 -22.41 6.50
N ALA A 296 -1.70 -21.82 7.65
CA ALA A 296 -1.85 -22.40 8.96
C ALA A 296 -2.52 -21.37 9.88
N LEU A 297 -3.72 -21.71 10.37
CA LEU A 297 -4.55 -21.01 11.37
C LEU A 297 -4.19 -19.53 11.66
N LEU A 298 -5.04 -18.66 11.08
CA LEU A 298 -5.29 -17.22 11.34
C LEU A 298 -4.62 -16.66 12.61
N SER A 299 -3.68 -15.73 12.44
CA SER A 299 -3.00 -14.99 13.52
C SER A 299 -3.58 -13.58 13.70
N PRO A 300 -4.08 -13.22 14.89
CA PRO A 300 -4.77 -11.94 15.12
C PRO A 300 -3.87 -10.71 14.85
N PRO A 301 -4.43 -9.56 14.45
CA PRO A 301 -3.65 -8.35 14.22
C PRO A 301 -2.97 -7.84 15.50
N VAL A 302 -1.75 -7.36 15.30
CA VAL A 302 -0.79 -7.04 16.36
C VAL A 302 -0.78 -5.56 16.76
N SER A 303 -1.51 -4.70 16.05
CA SER A 303 -1.59 -3.26 16.31
C SER A 303 -2.96 -2.66 16.01
N TYR A 304 -3.19 -1.43 16.49
CA TYR A 304 -4.44 -0.70 16.23
C TYR A 304 -4.63 -0.40 14.75
N GLY A 305 -3.56 -0.01 14.07
CA GLY A 305 -3.58 0.22 12.63
C GLY A 305 -3.94 -1.06 11.88
N ASP A 306 -3.38 -2.20 12.29
CA ASP A 306 -3.68 -3.50 11.68
C ASP A 306 -5.14 -3.92 11.90
N PHE A 307 -5.68 -3.68 13.10
CA PHE A 307 -7.09 -3.90 13.38
C PHE A 307 -7.99 -3.04 12.48
N LEU A 308 -7.71 -1.75 12.36
CA LEU A 308 -8.51 -0.85 11.52
C LEU A 308 -8.46 -1.27 10.05
N VAL A 309 -7.28 -1.64 9.55
CA VAL A 309 -7.14 -2.18 8.18
C VAL A 309 -7.95 -3.46 8.03
N ALA A 310 -7.87 -4.39 8.98
CA ALA A 310 -8.60 -5.65 8.92
C ALA A 310 -10.13 -5.48 9.10
N ALA A 311 -10.58 -4.45 9.79
CA ALA A 311 -12.00 -4.10 9.90
C ALA A 311 -12.49 -3.48 8.59
N GLU A 312 -11.71 -2.60 7.98
CA GLU A 312 -12.03 -1.98 6.70
C GLU A 312 -12.08 -2.99 5.56
N HIS A 313 -11.15 -3.96 5.51
CA HIS A 313 -11.22 -5.05 4.52
C HIS A 313 -12.49 -5.89 4.67
N CYS A 314 -12.99 -6.02 5.90
CA CYS A 314 -14.21 -6.75 6.17
C CYS A 314 -15.48 -5.95 5.88
N ARG A 315 -15.38 -4.64 5.58
CA ARG A 315 -16.54 -3.81 5.32
C ARG A 315 -17.20 -4.19 3.99
N LYS A 316 -18.36 -4.83 4.08
CA LYS A 316 -19.26 -5.08 2.95
C LYS A 316 -20.17 -3.87 2.78
N ILE A 317 -19.85 -3.06 1.78
CA ILE A 317 -20.57 -1.85 1.40
C ILE A 317 -21.90 -2.26 0.73
N ASN A 318 -23.03 -2.02 1.43
CA ASN A 318 -24.38 -2.18 0.87
C ASN A 318 -24.88 -0.78 0.45
N GLY A 319 -24.50 -0.34 -0.75
CA GLY A 319 -24.71 1.05 -1.21
C GLY A 319 -23.87 2.09 -0.45
N GLU A 320 -24.17 3.39 -0.58
CA GLU A 320 -23.41 4.54 -0.02
C GLU A 320 -23.30 4.59 1.53
N GLN A 321 -23.89 3.67 2.27
CA GLN A 321 -23.90 3.74 3.73
C GLN A 321 -22.83 2.85 4.35
N VAL A 322 -21.69 3.45 4.68
CA VAL A 322 -20.79 2.89 5.70
C VAL A 322 -21.54 2.92 7.03
N TRP A 323 -21.82 1.75 7.57
CA TRP A 323 -22.48 1.64 8.86
C TRP A 323 -21.46 1.92 9.96
N ASP A 324 -21.75 2.96 10.73
CA ASP A 324 -20.99 3.37 11.89
C ASP A 324 -21.88 3.28 13.13
N PHE A 325 -21.28 2.98 14.26
CA PHE A 325 -21.96 3.13 15.54
C PHE A 325 -22.32 4.60 15.76
N THR A 326 -23.54 4.85 16.23
CA THR A 326 -23.99 6.16 16.69
C THR A 326 -24.47 6.05 18.12
N ASP A 327 -24.38 7.15 18.87
CA ASP A 327 -24.92 7.18 20.24
C ASP A 327 -26.41 6.81 20.26
N GLU A 328 -27.19 7.23 19.27
CA GLU A 328 -28.62 6.94 19.18
C GLU A 328 -28.90 5.44 18.99
N MET A 329 -28.06 4.75 18.22
CA MET A 329 -28.21 3.31 17.98
C MET A 329 -27.95 2.48 19.24
N VAL A 330 -27.00 2.90 20.07
CA VAL A 330 -26.55 2.16 21.26
C VAL A 330 -27.36 2.54 22.50
N ARG A 331 -27.72 3.80 22.66
CA ARG A 331 -28.33 4.35 23.87
C ARG A 331 -29.66 3.69 24.25
N GLY A 332 -29.74 3.14 25.46
CA GLY A 332 -30.99 2.64 26.06
C GLY A 332 -31.54 1.37 25.39
N THR A 333 -30.69 0.64 24.67
CA THR A 333 -31.07 -0.53 23.89
C THR A 333 -30.47 -1.82 24.46
N GLN A 334 -31.19 -2.93 24.24
CA GLN A 334 -30.70 -4.28 24.48
C GLN A 334 -30.34 -4.90 23.14
N TRP A 335 -29.13 -5.44 23.04
CA TRP A 335 -28.62 -6.11 21.86
C TRP A 335 -28.31 -7.57 22.17
N GLY A 336 -28.74 -8.47 21.29
CA GLY A 336 -28.16 -9.80 21.21
C GLY A 336 -26.84 -9.72 20.45
N VAL A 337 -25.79 -10.32 21.01
CA VAL A 337 -24.44 -10.34 20.45
C VAL A 337 -24.02 -11.79 20.32
N TYR A 338 -23.75 -12.24 19.10
CA TYR A 338 -23.20 -13.56 18.82
C TYR A 338 -21.72 -13.45 18.46
N PHE A 339 -20.87 -14.17 19.20
CA PHE A 339 -19.44 -14.25 18.94
C PHE A 339 -19.11 -15.55 18.21
N ALA A 340 -18.56 -15.45 17.00
CA ALA A 340 -18.31 -16.62 16.14
C ALA A 340 -17.19 -17.53 16.68
N VAL A 341 -16.28 -17.02 17.50
CA VAL A 341 -15.16 -17.78 18.07
C VAL A 341 -15.62 -18.73 19.17
N PHE A 342 -16.56 -18.27 20.01
CA PHE A 342 -17.08 -19.03 21.14
C PHE A 342 -18.35 -19.83 20.81
N ASP A 343 -18.92 -19.60 19.63
CA ASP A 343 -20.26 -20.08 19.26
C ASP A 343 -21.29 -19.80 20.38
N ALA A 344 -21.21 -18.58 20.92
CA ALA A 344 -21.96 -18.14 22.09
C ALA A 344 -22.75 -16.88 21.78
N THR A 345 -23.93 -16.77 22.41
CA THR A 345 -24.77 -15.57 22.36
C THR A 345 -24.87 -14.97 23.75
N GLU A 346 -24.58 -13.68 23.81
CA GLU A 346 -24.76 -12.85 24.99
C GLU A 346 -25.79 -11.74 24.72
N TYR A 347 -26.30 -11.14 25.79
CA TYR A 347 -27.22 -10.02 25.71
C TYR A 347 -26.67 -8.85 26.51
N TRP A 348 -26.41 -7.74 25.81
CA TRP A 348 -25.81 -6.55 26.38
C TRP A 348 -26.84 -5.44 26.44
N ILE A 349 -26.89 -4.73 27.56
CA ILE A 349 -27.81 -3.63 27.83
C ILE A 349 -26.99 -2.36 28.04
N PHE A 350 -27.17 -1.39 27.15
CA PHE A 350 -26.49 -0.11 27.22
C PHE A 350 -27.38 0.93 27.89
N ARG A 351 -27.09 1.25 29.14
CA ARG A 351 -27.84 2.21 29.95
C ARG A 351 -27.42 3.65 29.61
N ASP A 352 -28.40 4.55 29.66
CA ASP A 352 -28.22 6.00 29.44
C ASP A 352 -28.20 6.80 30.74
N ASP A 353 -27.99 6.14 31.88
CA ASP A 353 -27.71 6.85 33.12
C ASP A 353 -26.25 7.30 33.15
N GLU A 354 -25.94 8.28 34.00
CA GLU A 354 -24.59 8.82 34.13
C GLU A 354 -23.89 8.17 35.35
N PRO A 355 -22.77 7.45 35.17
CA PRO A 355 -22.03 7.26 33.91
C PRO A 355 -22.70 6.20 33.00
N GLN A 356 -22.49 6.31 31.68
CA GLN A 356 -23.07 5.41 30.67
C GLN A 356 -22.58 3.97 30.85
N ARG A 357 -23.42 3.06 31.37
CA ARG A 357 -23.03 1.68 31.73
C ARG A 357 -23.47 0.65 30.69
N ALA A 358 -22.60 -0.31 30.39
CA ALA A 358 -22.93 -1.54 29.67
C ALA A 358 -23.04 -2.69 30.70
N GLU A 359 -24.14 -3.44 30.65
CA GLU A 359 -24.44 -4.52 31.59
C GLU A 359 -24.88 -5.78 30.82
N THR A 360 -24.63 -6.98 31.37
CA THR A 360 -25.23 -8.22 30.84
C THR A 360 -26.73 -8.27 31.14
N ALA A 361 -27.49 -9.13 30.46
CA ALA A 361 -28.91 -9.36 30.79
C ALA A 361 -29.14 -9.88 32.23
N GLU A 362 -28.11 -10.44 32.87
CA GLU A 362 -28.15 -10.88 34.27
C GLU A 362 -27.87 -9.73 35.26
N GLY A 363 -27.48 -8.56 34.76
CA GLY A 363 -27.24 -7.34 35.54
C GLY A 363 -25.80 -7.14 35.97
N ASP A 364 -24.85 -7.90 35.40
CA ASP A 364 -23.43 -7.74 35.70
C ASP A 364 -22.85 -6.57 34.91
N LEU A 365 -22.11 -5.70 35.59
CA LEU A 365 -21.48 -4.53 34.97
C LEU A 365 -20.31 -4.98 34.10
N MET A 366 -20.37 -4.66 32.80
CA MET A 366 -19.29 -4.90 31.84
C MET A 366 -18.34 -3.71 31.75
N GLY A 367 -18.86 -2.49 31.89
CA GLY A 367 -18.04 -1.28 31.84
C GLY A 367 -18.81 -0.02 31.47
N LEU A 368 -18.07 1.02 31.13
CA LEU A 368 -18.57 2.28 30.58
C LEU A 368 -18.50 2.24 29.06
N TRP A 369 -19.58 2.63 28.39
CA TRP A 369 -19.62 2.67 26.94
C TRP A 369 -19.52 4.10 26.40
N SER A 370 -18.97 4.24 25.20
CA SER A 370 -19.02 5.49 24.42
C SER A 370 -18.90 5.19 22.93
N VAL A 371 -19.44 6.07 22.09
CA VAL A 371 -19.22 6.03 20.64
C VAL A 371 -18.28 7.16 20.23
N LYS A 372 -17.22 6.84 19.49
CA LYS A 372 -16.28 7.85 18.94
C LYS A 372 -15.90 7.47 17.52
N GLU A 373 -15.98 8.43 16.61
CA GLU A 373 -15.61 8.25 15.20
C GLU A 373 -16.28 7.01 14.56
N GLY A 374 -17.57 6.78 14.87
CA GLY A 374 -18.32 5.65 14.33
C GLY A 374 -18.02 4.29 14.96
N ARG A 375 -17.24 4.24 16.05
CA ARG A 375 -16.84 3.00 16.72
C ARG A 375 -17.36 2.94 18.14
N LEU A 376 -17.77 1.75 18.57
CA LEU A 376 -18.24 1.51 19.93
C LEU A 376 -17.08 1.09 20.82
N TYR A 377 -16.92 1.78 21.95
CA TYR A 377 -15.96 1.48 22.99
C TYR A 377 -16.70 1.01 24.23
N VAL A 378 -16.27 -0.09 24.84
CA VAL A 378 -16.68 -0.52 26.18
C VAL A 378 -15.42 -0.68 27.04
N ASN A 379 -15.36 0.01 28.16
CA ASN A 379 -14.19 0.03 29.06
C ASN A 379 -14.62 -0.32 30.49
N ASP A 380 -14.04 -1.34 31.09
CA ASP A 380 -14.44 -1.83 32.42
C ASP A 380 -13.94 -0.96 33.59
N GLY A 381 -13.12 0.06 33.31
CA GLY A 381 -12.50 0.93 34.30
C GLY A 381 -11.21 0.39 34.91
N GLU A 382 -10.80 -0.83 34.57
CA GLU A 382 -9.54 -1.48 34.96
C GLU A 382 -8.54 -1.51 33.80
N GLY A 383 -8.73 -0.62 32.81
CA GLY A 383 -7.85 -0.43 31.67
C GLY A 383 -8.06 -1.42 30.52
N ASP A 384 -8.96 -2.39 30.68
CA ASP A 384 -9.39 -3.26 29.59
C ASP A 384 -10.43 -2.52 28.71
N SER A 385 -10.37 -2.77 27.41
CA SER A 385 -11.33 -2.15 26.48
C SER A 385 -11.64 -3.05 25.29
N VAL A 386 -12.93 -3.10 24.94
CA VAL A 386 -13.42 -3.66 23.68
C VAL A 386 -13.71 -2.50 22.73
N LEU A 387 -13.14 -2.57 21.54
CA LEU A 387 -13.45 -1.68 20.42
C LEU A 387 -14.19 -2.46 19.33
N MET A 388 -15.38 -2.03 18.94
CA MET A 388 -16.16 -2.67 17.88
C MET A 388 -16.32 -1.76 16.66
N VAL A 389 -16.21 -2.36 15.48
CA VAL A 389 -16.40 -1.72 14.17
C VAL A 389 -17.43 -2.53 13.37
N ILE A 390 -18.47 -1.88 12.87
CA ILE A 390 -19.43 -2.52 11.98
C ILE A 390 -18.77 -2.77 10.64
N THR A 391 -18.91 -4.00 10.17
CA THR A 391 -18.38 -4.47 8.89
C THR A 391 -19.50 -4.69 7.88
N HIS A 392 -20.72 -4.99 8.29
CA HIS A 392 -21.82 -5.19 7.34
C HIS A 392 -23.17 -5.00 8.00
N SER A 393 -24.20 -4.67 7.21
CA SER A 393 -25.59 -4.66 7.66
C SER A 393 -26.55 -5.14 6.58
N ASN A 394 -27.60 -5.84 6.98
CA ASN A 394 -28.77 -6.12 6.13
C ASN A 394 -30.01 -5.30 6.55
N GLY A 395 -29.84 -4.25 7.37
CA GLY A 395 -30.91 -3.40 7.89
C GLY A 395 -31.69 -3.99 9.07
N LYS A 396 -31.44 -5.24 9.46
CA LYS A 396 -31.99 -5.87 10.68
C LYS A 396 -30.91 -6.26 11.69
N GLN A 397 -29.75 -6.66 11.19
CA GLN A 397 -28.60 -7.12 11.93
C GLN A 397 -27.34 -6.44 11.41
N PHE A 398 -26.27 -6.48 12.20
CA PHE A 398 -24.96 -5.98 11.81
C PHE A 398 -23.90 -7.04 12.08
N ALA A 399 -23.00 -7.28 11.11
CA ALA A 399 -21.74 -7.94 11.41
C ALA A 399 -20.75 -6.92 11.98
N PHE A 400 -19.94 -7.35 12.92
CA PHE A 400 -18.89 -6.52 13.49
C PHE A 400 -17.57 -7.27 13.59
N LYS A 401 -16.50 -6.49 13.67
CA LYS A 401 -15.20 -6.93 14.19
C LYS A 401 -14.91 -6.19 15.47
N ASP A 402 -14.36 -6.90 16.44
CA ASP A 402 -13.92 -6.29 17.67
C ASP A 402 -12.41 -6.46 17.91
N TRP A 403 -11.93 -5.67 18.85
CA TRP A 403 -10.55 -5.71 19.29
C TRP A 403 -10.49 -5.46 20.79
N TRP A 404 -9.99 -6.47 21.50
CA TRP A 404 -9.82 -6.42 22.93
C TRP A 404 -8.39 -6.04 23.32
N ARG A 405 -8.28 -5.18 24.34
CA ARG A 405 -7.01 -4.78 24.95
C ARG A 405 -7.07 -5.01 26.45
N SER A 406 -6.05 -5.66 27.00
CA SER A 406 -5.87 -5.76 28.45
C SER A 406 -4.92 -4.68 29.01
N GLU A 407 -5.15 -4.21 30.23
CA GLU A 407 -4.19 -3.40 30.99
C GLU A 407 -2.98 -4.23 31.46
N GLU A 408 -3.20 -5.49 31.88
CA GLU A 408 -2.16 -6.37 32.42
C GLU A 408 -1.26 -6.95 31.32
N TYR A 409 -1.83 -7.31 30.16
CA TYR A 409 -1.12 -8.05 29.10
C TYR A 409 -0.92 -7.25 27.80
N GLY A 410 -1.49 -6.05 27.69
CA GLY A 410 -1.56 -5.36 26.40
C GLY A 410 -2.54 -6.05 25.43
N PHE A 411 -2.32 -5.90 24.13
CA PHE A 411 -3.06 -6.69 23.12
C PHE A 411 -2.63 -8.15 23.21
N ALA A 412 -3.54 -9.09 22.89
CA ALA A 412 -3.31 -10.51 23.09
C ALA A 412 -1.94 -10.97 22.60
N ASP A 413 -1.08 -11.30 23.55
CA ASP A 413 0.25 -11.80 23.25
C ASP A 413 0.18 -13.29 22.91
N THR A 414 0.90 -13.61 21.86
CA THR A 414 1.05 -14.89 21.21
C THR A 414 1.42 -16.01 22.19
N GLY A 415 0.65 -17.10 22.20
CA GLY A 415 1.22 -18.41 22.58
C GLY A 415 0.54 -19.25 23.66
N SER A 416 -0.67 -18.95 24.10
CA SER A 416 -1.50 -19.96 24.80
C SER A 416 -2.77 -20.23 24.01
N VAL A 417 -2.91 -21.47 23.55
CA VAL A 417 -4.18 -22.06 23.08
C VAL A 417 -5.09 -22.28 24.29
N GLU A 418 -5.38 -21.21 25.02
CA GLU A 418 -6.56 -21.10 25.87
C GLU A 418 -7.37 -19.96 25.28
N LEU A 419 -8.54 -20.30 24.76
CA LEU A 419 -9.44 -19.44 23.98
C LEU A 419 -9.94 -18.20 24.74
N ASP A 420 -9.48 -17.94 25.97
CA ASP A 420 -10.05 -16.94 26.87
C ASP A 420 -9.29 -15.62 26.93
N LYS A 421 -8.31 -15.34 26.04
CA LYS A 421 -7.46 -14.14 26.16
C LYS A 421 -7.15 -13.42 24.84
N GLY A 422 -8.16 -12.73 24.32
CA GLY A 422 -8.02 -11.58 23.42
C GLY A 422 -7.87 -11.89 21.92
N ALA A 423 -8.67 -12.82 21.40
CA ALA A 423 -8.81 -12.95 19.95
C ALA A 423 -9.44 -11.68 19.36
N ILE A 424 -9.15 -11.38 18.09
CA ILE A 424 -10.13 -10.62 17.31
C ILE A 424 -11.34 -11.51 17.16
N GLU A 425 -12.47 -10.99 17.57
CA GLU A 425 -13.74 -11.68 17.49
C GLU A 425 -14.54 -11.03 16.36
N SER A 426 -15.11 -11.88 15.54
CA SER A 426 -16.10 -11.46 14.56
C SER A 426 -17.43 -12.00 15.01
N GLY A 427 -18.47 -11.20 14.83
CA GLY A 427 -19.76 -11.51 15.39
C GLY A 427 -20.90 -10.86 14.66
N ILE A 428 -22.11 -11.17 15.13
CA ILE A 428 -23.36 -10.61 14.63
C ILE A 428 -24.08 -9.96 15.81
N MET A 429 -24.51 -8.71 15.64
CA MET A 429 -25.36 -7.99 16.57
C MET A 429 -26.76 -7.83 15.99
N TRP A 430 -27.78 -7.98 16.83
CA TRP A 430 -29.17 -7.72 16.48
C TRP A 430 -29.94 -7.15 17.66
N ARG A 431 -30.99 -6.40 17.36
CA ARG A 431 -31.92 -5.90 18.38
C ARG A 431 -33.04 -6.91 18.55
N GLU A 432 -33.39 -7.25 19.78
CA GLU A 432 -34.65 -7.96 20.04
C GLU A 432 -35.83 -7.02 19.78
N GLU A 433 -36.79 -7.49 18.98
CA GLU A 433 -38.06 -6.78 18.71
C GLU A 433 -38.99 -6.76 19.92
#